data_AF-A0AAN8RIE4-F1
#
_entry.id   AF-A0AAN8RIE4-F1
#
_cell.length_a   1.000
_cell.length_b   1.000
_cell.length_c   1.000
_cell.angle_alpha   90.00
_cell.angle_beta   90.00
_cell.angle_gamma   90.00
#
_symmetry.space_group_name_H-M   'P 1'
#
loop_
_entity.id
_entity.type
_entity.pdbx_description
1 polymer ?
#
loop_
_entity_poly.entity_id
_entity_poly.type
_entity_poly.pdbx_seq_one_letter_code
_entity_poly.pdbx_strand_id
1 'polypeptide(L)'
;MALHEILTDAELAELCHAKDHIAISSRVVKISNEAVIKYGWNLQPEEAQNLRIAGAILDPAIIRVPKFYRYFTHGEYSYLVMEYIEGRTPPESEYEDLANKIVNVLRYFRSIRGDIPGSLSGGISRGYFWESDFPNFQTTKQLEDWMNKRAQYNPKISLQGRDLVLCHLDLAPRNIIQGQKDGSLYLLDWESAGYYPESFELAGLGMTNMHTTRFEYILREKLGKDLGADDATFTENKTMIEAWLRGDRTYFKPTEISNRPPPFDITAYMARNGLLSTKTPAPAQPSPTAQVR
;
A
#
# COMPACT_ATOMS: atom_id res chain seq x y z
N MET A 1 -4.78 0.53 29.07
CA MET A 1 -5.00 1.41 27.92
C MET A 1 -3.64 1.79 27.39
N ALA A 2 -3.46 1.69 26.09
CA ALA A 2 -2.20 2.00 25.42
C ALA A 2 -2.01 3.51 25.29
N LEU A 3 -0.76 3.97 25.15
CA LEU A 3 -0.44 5.41 25.04
C LEU A 3 -1.16 6.07 23.86
N HIS A 4 -1.34 5.36 22.75
CA HIS A 4 -2.04 5.85 21.56
C HIS A 4 -3.57 5.94 21.71
N GLU A 5 -4.14 5.32 22.75
CA GLU A 5 -5.57 5.41 23.08
C GLU A 5 -5.87 6.61 23.98
N ILE A 6 -4.99 6.86 24.97
CA ILE A 6 -5.25 7.85 26.03
C ILE A 6 -4.78 9.27 25.69
N LEU A 7 -3.75 9.40 24.85
CA LEU A 7 -3.18 10.71 24.50
C LEU A 7 -4.00 11.41 23.43
N THR A 8 -4.09 12.73 23.56
CA THR A 8 -4.64 13.65 22.57
C THR A 8 -3.72 13.80 21.37
N ASP A 9 -4.25 14.31 20.26
CA ASP A 9 -3.50 14.55 19.03
C ASP A 9 -2.35 15.58 19.23
N ALA A 10 -2.53 16.53 20.16
CA ALA A 10 -1.48 17.48 20.53
C ALA A 10 -0.33 16.80 21.28
N GLU A 11 -0.63 16.00 22.32
CA GLU A 11 0.39 15.27 23.09
C GLU A 11 1.15 14.25 22.21
N LEU A 12 0.45 13.57 21.29
CA LEU A 12 1.07 12.67 20.32
C LEU A 12 1.97 13.43 19.32
N ALA A 13 1.58 14.64 18.90
CA ALA A 13 2.42 15.49 18.06
C ALA A 13 3.68 15.99 18.78
N GLU A 14 3.55 16.39 20.06
CA GLU A 14 4.67 16.81 20.91
C GLU A 14 5.70 15.67 21.10
N LEU A 15 5.25 14.44 21.33
CA LEU A 15 6.12 13.27 21.44
C LEU A 15 7.00 13.02 20.20
N CYS A 16 6.51 13.35 18.99
CA CYS A 16 7.29 13.21 17.76
C CYS A 16 8.41 14.26 17.63
N HIS A 17 8.23 15.43 18.23
CA HIS A 17 9.17 16.56 18.12
C HIS A 17 10.05 16.74 19.38
N ALA A 18 9.81 15.97 20.44
CA ALA A 18 10.65 15.88 21.63
C ALA A 18 12.09 15.43 21.28
N LYS A 19 13.09 15.83 22.07
CA LYS A 19 14.52 15.53 21.76
C LYS A 19 14.96 14.12 22.14
N ASP A 20 14.20 13.47 23.01
CA ASP A 20 14.46 12.18 23.65
C ASP A 20 13.56 11.05 23.11
N HIS A 21 12.86 11.29 21.99
CA HIS A 21 12.00 10.30 21.36
C HIS A 21 12.79 9.10 20.80
N ILE A 22 12.17 7.92 20.79
CA ILE A 22 12.77 6.71 20.23
C ILE A 22 12.57 6.71 18.70
N ALA A 23 13.52 7.27 17.97
CA ALA A 23 13.51 7.27 16.51
C ALA A 23 13.73 5.86 15.95
N ILE A 24 12.80 5.40 15.12
CA ILE A 24 12.96 4.20 14.26
C ILE A 24 13.51 4.63 12.90
N SER A 25 13.09 5.78 12.39
CA SER A 25 13.63 6.44 11.20
C SER A 25 13.40 7.95 11.28
N SER A 26 13.88 8.71 10.29
CA SER A 26 13.70 10.17 10.20
C SER A 26 12.24 10.64 10.16
N ARG A 27 11.28 9.74 9.90
CA ARG A 27 9.83 10.03 9.88
C ARG A 27 9.02 9.13 10.81
N VAL A 28 9.64 8.25 11.59
CA VAL A 28 8.92 7.23 12.39
C VAL A 28 9.46 7.18 13.83
N VAL A 29 8.57 7.43 14.79
CA VAL A 29 8.87 7.43 16.23
C VAL A 29 8.13 6.28 16.91
N LYS A 30 8.83 5.50 17.75
CA LYS A 30 8.21 4.49 18.61
C LYS A 30 7.74 5.14 19.91
N ILE A 31 6.43 5.09 20.14
CA ILE A 31 5.80 5.65 21.35
C ILE A 31 5.48 4.58 22.40
N SER A 32 5.44 3.30 22.02
CA SER A 32 5.24 2.17 22.94
C SER A 32 5.69 0.86 22.29
N ASN A 33 5.59 -0.26 22.99
CA ASN A 33 5.80 -1.59 22.40
C ASN A 33 4.63 -2.05 21.48
N GLU A 34 3.56 -1.26 21.37
CA GLU A 34 2.37 -1.59 20.58
C GLU A 34 2.16 -0.62 19.41
N ALA A 35 2.81 0.55 19.41
CA ALA A 35 2.54 1.62 18.45
C ALA A 35 3.76 2.48 18.08
N VAL A 36 3.77 2.88 16.81
CA VAL A 36 4.62 3.93 16.23
C VAL A 36 3.76 5.06 15.67
N ILE A 37 4.38 6.22 15.47
CA ILE A 37 3.82 7.32 14.70
C ILE A 37 4.73 7.58 13.49
N LYS A 38 4.19 7.43 12.27
CA LYS A 38 4.79 8.01 11.05
C LYS A 38 4.29 9.45 10.93
N TYR A 39 5.17 10.42 10.68
CA TYR A 39 4.80 11.83 10.63
C TYR A 39 5.58 12.61 9.56
N GLY A 40 5.01 13.74 9.11
CA GLY A 40 5.66 14.61 8.13
C GLY A 40 4.70 15.59 7.44
N TRP A 41 5.25 16.67 6.89
CA TRP A 41 4.55 17.63 6.05
C TRP A 41 4.01 17.01 4.75
N ASN A 42 4.72 16.00 4.22
CA ASN A 42 4.31 15.22 3.05
C ASN A 42 3.42 14.01 3.35
N LEU A 43 3.08 13.71 4.60
CA LEU A 43 2.26 12.53 4.92
C LEU A 43 0.79 12.76 4.53
N GLN A 44 0.40 12.23 3.38
CA GLN A 44 -0.92 12.42 2.78
C GLN A 44 -1.98 11.48 3.39
N PRO A 45 -3.27 11.88 3.38
CA PRO A 45 -4.34 11.05 3.93
C PRO A 45 -4.58 9.77 3.13
N GLU A 46 -4.13 9.68 1.88
CA GLU A 46 -4.24 8.46 1.07
C GLU A 46 -3.42 7.29 1.67
N GLU A 47 -2.23 7.53 2.24
CA GLU A 47 -1.45 6.46 2.90
C GLU A 47 -2.22 5.87 4.09
N ALA A 48 -2.77 6.73 4.94
CA ALA A 48 -3.54 6.33 6.11
C ALA A 48 -4.82 5.55 5.73
N GLN A 49 -5.49 5.97 4.66
CA GLN A 49 -6.66 5.26 4.14
C GLN A 49 -6.27 3.93 3.50
N ASN A 50 -5.20 3.88 2.73
CA ASN A 50 -4.68 2.64 2.13
C ASN A 50 -4.34 1.61 3.21
N LEU A 51 -3.60 2.00 4.27
CA LEU A 51 -3.28 1.11 5.39
C LEU A 51 -4.56 0.60 6.08
N ARG A 52 -5.52 1.49 6.38
CA ARG A 52 -6.79 1.12 7.02
C ARG A 52 -7.62 0.15 6.16
N ILE A 53 -7.62 0.34 4.84
CA ILE A 53 -8.36 -0.52 3.90
C ILE A 53 -7.66 -1.87 3.77
N ALA A 54 -6.34 -1.88 3.53
CA ALA A 54 -5.52 -3.10 3.48
C ALA A 54 -5.69 -3.96 4.74
N GLY A 55 -5.65 -3.34 5.93
CA GLY A 55 -5.86 -4.01 7.23
C GLY A 55 -7.24 -4.66 7.41
N ALA A 56 -8.22 -4.32 6.59
CA ALA A 56 -9.57 -4.89 6.64
C ALA A 56 -9.90 -5.86 5.48
N ILE A 57 -9.22 -5.74 4.33
CA ILE A 57 -9.50 -6.56 3.13
C ILE A 57 -8.50 -7.72 2.92
N LEU A 58 -7.31 -7.66 3.55
CA LEU A 58 -6.28 -8.68 3.42
C LEU A 58 -6.40 -9.78 4.48
N ASP A 59 -6.20 -11.04 4.07
CA ASP A 59 -6.16 -12.19 4.97
C ASP A 59 -4.81 -12.23 5.73
N PRO A 60 -4.81 -12.06 7.07
CA PRO A 60 -3.61 -12.09 7.89
C PRO A 60 -2.92 -13.48 7.98
N ALA A 61 -3.53 -14.53 7.41
CA ALA A 61 -2.89 -15.82 7.18
C ALA A 61 -1.99 -15.84 5.93
N ILE A 62 -2.19 -14.91 4.99
CA ILE A 62 -1.39 -14.78 3.76
C ILE A 62 -0.33 -13.68 3.92
N ILE A 63 -0.74 -12.48 4.33
CA ILE A 63 0.13 -11.34 4.57
C ILE A 63 -0.49 -10.45 5.64
N ARG A 64 0.32 -9.97 6.59
CA ARG A 64 -0.15 -9.06 7.63
C ARG A 64 0.17 -7.61 7.30
N VAL A 65 -0.53 -6.73 7.98
CA VAL A 65 -0.47 -5.28 7.83
C VAL A 65 -0.54 -4.66 9.22
N PRO A 66 0.21 -3.58 9.51
CA PRO A 66 0.09 -2.88 10.79
C PRO A 66 -1.36 -2.42 11.02
N LYS A 67 -1.90 -2.65 12.22
CA LYS A 67 -3.20 -2.06 12.56
C LYS A 67 -3.12 -0.54 12.47
N PHE A 68 -4.07 0.05 11.75
CA PHE A 68 -4.35 1.47 11.80
C PHE A 68 -4.97 1.84 13.16
N TYR A 69 -4.45 2.86 13.84
CA TYR A 69 -5.04 3.37 15.09
C TYR A 69 -5.65 4.77 14.92
N ARG A 70 -4.89 5.74 14.37
CA ARG A 70 -5.35 7.13 14.21
C ARG A 70 -4.63 7.83 13.07
N TYR A 71 -5.30 8.76 12.41
CA TYR A 71 -4.67 9.75 11.53
C TYR A 71 -5.20 11.14 11.88
N PHE A 72 -4.31 12.12 11.99
CA PHE A 72 -4.65 13.49 12.34
C PHE A 72 -3.61 14.48 11.79
N THR A 73 -3.94 15.76 11.84
CA THR A 73 -3.07 16.88 11.45
C THR A 73 -2.87 17.83 12.63
N HIS A 74 -1.64 18.23 12.91
CA HIS A 74 -1.31 19.21 13.95
C HIS A 74 -0.24 20.17 13.43
N GLY A 75 -0.57 21.47 13.40
CA GLY A 75 0.25 22.46 12.68
C GLY A 75 0.36 22.14 11.19
N GLU A 76 1.58 22.17 10.65
CA GLU A 76 1.88 21.85 9.25
C GLU A 76 2.18 20.36 9.00
N TYR A 77 2.03 19.51 10.01
CA TYR A 77 2.37 18.08 9.95
C TYR A 77 1.13 17.19 10.03
N SER A 78 1.14 16.13 9.24
CA SER A 78 0.23 14.99 9.42
C SER A 78 0.90 13.88 10.22
N TYR A 79 0.10 13.08 10.90
CA TYR A 79 0.52 12.00 11.79
C TYR A 79 -0.33 10.76 11.55
N LEU A 80 0.31 9.61 11.36
CA LEU A 80 -0.30 8.28 11.23
C LEU A 80 0.18 7.41 12.39
N VAL A 81 -0.72 7.09 13.31
CA VAL A 81 -0.49 6.22 14.46
C VAL A 81 -0.91 4.81 14.07
N MET A 82 0.01 3.86 14.17
CA MET A 82 -0.17 2.47 13.73
C MET A 82 0.62 1.47 14.58
N GLU A 83 0.32 0.19 14.41
CA GLU A 83 0.96 -0.91 15.16
C GLU A 83 2.48 -0.93 14.99
N TYR A 84 3.20 -1.04 16.11
CA TYR A 84 4.63 -1.35 16.09
C TYR A 84 4.84 -2.84 15.82
N ILE A 85 5.44 -3.17 14.69
CA ILE A 85 5.78 -4.56 14.35
C ILE A 85 7.14 -4.92 14.95
N GLU A 86 7.12 -5.73 16.01
CA GLU A 86 8.32 -6.35 16.57
C GLU A 86 8.81 -7.49 15.66
N GLY A 87 9.97 -7.29 15.04
CA GLY A 87 10.52 -8.18 14.02
C GLY A 87 11.78 -7.64 13.37
N ARG A 88 12.16 -8.23 12.24
CA ARG A 88 13.34 -7.85 11.46
C ARG A 88 13.02 -7.70 9.98
N THR A 89 13.72 -6.81 9.29
CA THR A 89 13.87 -6.86 7.84
C THR A 89 14.66 -8.13 7.46
N PRO A 90 14.19 -8.96 6.52
CA PRO A 90 14.97 -10.10 6.04
C PRO A 90 16.29 -9.63 5.38
N PRO A 91 17.44 -10.24 5.68
CA PRO A 91 18.73 -9.95 5.07
C PRO A 91 18.82 -10.52 3.65
N GLU A 92 19.84 -10.08 2.90
CA GLU A 92 20.06 -10.48 1.50
C GLU A 92 20.18 -12.00 1.29
N SER A 93 20.70 -12.74 2.29
CA SER A 93 20.76 -14.20 2.25
C SER A 93 19.40 -14.89 2.18
N GLU A 94 18.31 -14.20 2.52
CA GLU A 94 16.93 -14.72 2.50
C GLU A 94 16.10 -14.21 1.30
N TYR A 95 16.67 -13.35 0.43
CA TYR A 95 15.89 -12.68 -0.63
C TYR A 95 15.26 -13.62 -1.66
N GLU A 96 15.86 -14.78 -1.95
CA GLU A 96 15.25 -15.78 -2.85
C GLU A 96 13.94 -16.35 -2.28
N ASP A 97 13.97 -16.76 -1.01
CA ASP A 97 12.81 -17.31 -0.31
C ASP A 97 11.77 -16.23 0.00
N LEU A 98 12.21 -15.01 0.32
CA LEU A 98 11.32 -13.87 0.47
C LEU A 98 10.60 -13.57 -0.84
N ALA A 99 11.30 -13.51 -1.97
CA ALA A 99 10.70 -13.23 -3.26
C ALA A 99 9.73 -14.36 -3.68
N ASN A 100 10.05 -15.63 -3.40
CA ASN A 100 9.11 -16.75 -3.59
C ASN A 100 7.81 -16.54 -2.78
N LYS A 101 7.91 -16.10 -1.52
CA LYS A 101 6.73 -15.79 -0.67
C LYS A 101 5.95 -14.59 -1.19
N ILE A 102 6.62 -13.50 -1.57
CA ILE A 102 5.97 -12.29 -2.08
C ILE A 102 5.29 -12.54 -3.43
N VAL A 103 5.82 -13.40 -4.31
CA VAL A 103 5.09 -13.82 -5.52
C VAL A 103 3.75 -14.48 -5.14
N ASN A 104 3.69 -15.34 -4.12
CA ASN A 104 2.43 -15.91 -3.65
C ASN A 104 1.46 -14.83 -3.12
N VAL A 105 1.97 -13.83 -2.40
CA VAL A 105 1.17 -12.67 -1.97
C VAL A 105 0.63 -11.89 -3.17
N LEU A 106 1.42 -11.74 -4.25
CA LEU A 106 0.96 -11.10 -5.49
C LEU A 106 -0.05 -11.94 -6.29
N ARG A 107 0.01 -13.28 -6.20
CA ARG A 107 -1.08 -14.14 -6.69
C ARG A 107 -2.39 -13.87 -5.94
N TYR A 108 -2.30 -13.68 -4.63
CA TYR A 108 -3.45 -13.32 -3.80
C TYR A 108 -3.96 -11.89 -4.10
N PHE A 109 -3.09 -10.89 -4.21
CA PHE A 109 -3.47 -9.51 -4.54
C PHE A 109 -4.22 -9.41 -5.89
N ARG A 110 -3.87 -10.23 -6.87
CA ARG A 110 -4.61 -10.34 -8.15
C ARG A 110 -6.05 -10.85 -8.04
N SER A 111 -6.43 -11.47 -6.92
CA SER A 111 -7.83 -11.82 -6.64
C SER A 111 -8.65 -10.64 -6.10
N ILE A 112 -8.00 -9.56 -5.65
CA ILE A 112 -8.61 -8.40 -5.01
C ILE A 112 -8.74 -7.28 -6.04
N ARG A 113 -9.97 -6.91 -6.41
CA ARG A 113 -10.25 -6.06 -7.58
C ARG A 113 -10.82 -4.68 -7.23
N GLY A 114 -10.51 -3.71 -8.08
CA GLY A 114 -11.10 -2.36 -8.08
C GLY A 114 -11.73 -2.02 -9.43
N ASP A 115 -12.54 -0.97 -9.49
CA ASP A 115 -13.22 -0.52 -10.72
C ASP A 115 -12.62 0.77 -11.29
N ILE A 116 -11.91 1.53 -10.45
CA ILE A 116 -11.35 2.85 -10.76
C ILE A 116 -9.86 2.82 -10.38
N PRO A 117 -8.94 3.23 -11.27
CA PRO A 117 -7.52 3.21 -10.96
C PRO A 117 -7.14 4.38 -10.05
N GLY A 118 -6.25 4.12 -9.08
CA GLY A 118 -5.92 5.06 -8.02
C GLY A 118 -5.77 4.36 -6.67
N SER A 119 -5.65 5.14 -5.59
CA SER A 119 -5.55 4.60 -4.21
C SER A 119 -6.69 3.64 -3.84
N LEU A 120 -6.51 2.85 -2.79
CA LEU A 120 -7.49 1.81 -2.38
C LEU A 120 -8.84 2.38 -1.96
N SER A 121 -8.88 3.65 -1.53
CA SER A 121 -10.10 4.44 -1.28
C SER A 121 -10.77 5.00 -2.55
N GLY A 122 -10.17 4.79 -3.72
CA GLY A 122 -10.27 5.68 -4.88
C GLY A 122 -9.53 7.00 -4.66
N GLY A 123 -9.38 7.79 -5.72
CA GLY A 123 -8.86 9.16 -5.66
C GLY A 123 -7.46 9.35 -6.24
N ILE A 124 -6.74 10.30 -5.65
CA ILE A 124 -5.40 10.72 -6.07
C ILE A 124 -4.39 9.59 -5.90
N SER A 125 -3.71 9.21 -6.98
CA SER A 125 -2.58 8.27 -6.91
C SER A 125 -1.36 8.91 -6.24
N ARG A 126 -0.71 8.20 -5.31
CA ARG A 126 0.42 8.70 -4.48
C ARG A 126 1.62 7.77 -4.51
N GLY A 127 2.69 8.14 -3.79
CA GLY A 127 3.91 7.36 -3.69
C GLY A 127 4.78 7.40 -4.95
N TYR A 128 5.78 6.52 -5.00
CA TYR A 128 6.94 6.66 -5.90
C TYR A 128 6.61 6.62 -7.40
N PHE A 129 5.56 5.87 -7.80
CA PHE A 129 5.08 5.86 -9.19
C PHE A 129 4.41 7.18 -9.61
N TRP A 130 3.96 7.98 -8.64
CA TRP A 130 3.09 9.14 -8.88
C TRP A 130 3.63 10.43 -8.24
N GLU A 131 4.91 10.46 -7.87
CA GLU A 131 5.54 11.46 -6.99
C GLU A 131 5.50 12.91 -7.51
N SER A 132 5.31 13.11 -8.82
CA SER A 132 5.29 14.44 -9.45
C SER A 132 3.90 14.91 -9.88
N ASP A 133 3.04 13.98 -10.29
CA ASP A 133 1.87 14.26 -11.13
C ASP A 133 0.54 14.12 -10.38
N PHE A 134 0.52 13.33 -9.29
CA PHE A 134 -0.62 13.05 -8.42
C PHE A 134 -1.98 12.86 -9.14
N PRO A 135 -2.09 11.94 -10.12
CA PRO A 135 -3.28 11.85 -10.95
C PRO A 135 -4.48 11.22 -10.22
N ASN A 136 -5.65 11.84 -10.38
CA ASN A 136 -6.95 11.35 -9.89
C ASN A 136 -7.76 10.73 -11.05
N PHE A 137 -7.38 9.52 -11.46
CA PHE A 137 -8.03 8.85 -12.59
C PHE A 137 -9.46 8.41 -12.22
N GLN A 138 -10.41 8.66 -13.13
CA GLN A 138 -11.81 8.22 -13.00
C GLN A 138 -12.10 6.98 -13.86
N THR A 139 -11.22 6.62 -14.79
CA THR A 139 -11.38 5.48 -15.70
C THR A 139 -10.03 4.89 -16.11
N THR A 140 -10.01 3.60 -16.46
CA THR A 140 -8.86 2.92 -17.09
C THR A 140 -8.40 3.62 -18.37
N LYS A 141 -9.32 4.25 -19.12
CA LYS A 141 -8.95 5.04 -20.31
C LYS A 141 -8.09 6.26 -19.95
N GLN A 142 -8.38 6.98 -18.86
CA GLN A 142 -7.54 8.12 -18.45
C GLN A 142 -6.14 7.68 -18.02
N LEU A 143 -6.02 6.51 -17.38
CA LEU A 143 -4.73 5.89 -17.05
C LEU A 143 -3.94 5.51 -18.33
N GLU A 144 -4.62 4.86 -19.29
CA GLU A 144 -4.06 4.52 -20.60
C GLU A 144 -3.60 5.77 -21.38
N ASP A 145 -4.45 6.80 -21.47
CA ASP A 145 -4.13 8.06 -22.14
C ASP A 145 -2.96 8.80 -21.46
N TRP A 146 -2.86 8.75 -20.13
CA TRP A 146 -1.74 9.34 -19.38
C TRP A 146 -0.41 8.65 -19.71
N MET A 147 -0.42 7.32 -19.79
CA MET A 147 0.73 6.50 -20.16
C MET A 147 1.14 6.74 -21.61
N ASN A 148 0.19 6.58 -22.53
CA ASN A 148 0.40 6.70 -23.96
C ASN A 148 0.80 8.12 -24.39
N LYS A 149 0.38 9.15 -23.65
CA LYS A 149 0.85 10.53 -23.88
C LYS A 149 2.33 10.72 -23.53
N ARG A 150 2.86 9.99 -22.56
CA ARG A 150 4.25 10.13 -22.07
C ARG A 150 5.24 9.19 -22.73
N ALA A 151 4.88 7.93 -22.98
CA ALA A 151 5.76 7.01 -23.70
C ALA A 151 5.89 7.42 -25.18
N GLN A 152 7.02 8.04 -25.55
CA GLN A 152 7.27 8.58 -26.89
C GLN A 152 7.92 7.55 -27.81
N TYR A 153 8.80 6.70 -27.27
CA TYR A 153 9.63 5.79 -28.05
C TYR A 153 9.17 4.34 -28.01
N ASN A 154 8.45 3.93 -26.97
CA ASN A 154 7.84 2.60 -26.92
C ASN A 154 6.45 2.57 -27.60
N PRO A 155 6.00 1.39 -28.09
CA PRO A 155 4.63 1.20 -28.57
C PRO A 155 3.58 1.64 -27.55
N LYS A 156 2.46 2.15 -28.07
CA LYS A 156 1.29 2.48 -27.26
C LYS A 156 0.69 1.20 -26.70
N ILE A 157 0.33 1.22 -25.42
CA ILE A 157 -0.32 0.12 -24.73
C ILE A 157 -1.84 0.26 -24.83
N SER A 158 -2.57 -0.83 -24.67
CA SER A 158 -3.99 -0.75 -24.34
C SER A 158 -4.27 -1.49 -23.04
N LEU A 159 -5.00 -0.80 -22.16
CA LEU A 159 -5.46 -1.32 -20.88
C LEU A 159 -6.95 -1.72 -20.97
N GLN A 160 -7.55 -1.70 -22.16
CA GLN A 160 -8.94 -2.09 -22.37
C GLN A 160 -9.14 -3.58 -22.00
N GLY A 161 -10.07 -3.84 -21.08
CA GLY A 161 -10.35 -5.21 -20.61
C GLY A 161 -9.30 -5.79 -19.66
N ARG A 162 -8.27 -5.03 -19.27
CA ARG A 162 -7.35 -5.41 -18.18
C ARG A 162 -8.05 -5.20 -16.84
N ASP A 163 -7.96 -6.20 -15.98
CA ASP A 163 -8.43 -6.10 -14.60
C ASP A 163 -7.59 -5.10 -13.80
N LEU A 164 -8.24 -4.27 -12.98
CA LEU A 164 -7.56 -3.45 -11.97
C LEU A 164 -7.50 -4.26 -10.68
N VAL A 165 -6.29 -4.68 -10.31
CA VAL A 165 -6.00 -5.51 -9.13
C VAL A 165 -5.29 -4.69 -8.07
N LEU A 166 -5.30 -5.15 -6.83
CA LEU A 166 -4.51 -4.52 -5.77
C LEU A 166 -3.01 -4.60 -6.13
N CYS A 167 -2.34 -3.45 -6.16
CA CYS A 167 -0.89 -3.34 -6.27
C CYS A 167 -0.35 -2.55 -5.06
N HIS A 168 0.85 -2.90 -4.60
CA HIS A 168 1.56 -2.20 -3.54
C HIS A 168 2.47 -1.09 -4.09
N LEU A 169 3.12 -1.34 -5.23
CA LEU A 169 3.99 -0.43 -5.98
C LEU A 169 5.26 0.07 -5.27
N ASP A 170 5.49 -0.27 -3.99
CA ASP A 170 6.79 -0.11 -3.31
C ASP A 170 7.23 -1.39 -2.58
N LEU A 171 7.39 -2.48 -3.32
CA LEU A 171 7.86 -3.77 -2.79
C LEU A 171 9.39 -3.84 -2.66
N ALA A 172 9.91 -3.32 -1.56
CA ALA A 172 11.33 -3.38 -1.20
C ALA A 172 11.54 -4.02 0.20
N PRO A 173 12.73 -4.57 0.51
CA PRO A 173 12.97 -5.25 1.80
C PRO A 173 12.71 -4.36 3.02
N ARG A 174 13.01 -3.05 2.91
CA ARG A 174 12.73 -2.04 3.95
C ARG A 174 11.25 -1.97 4.37
N ASN A 175 10.34 -2.35 3.47
CA ASN A 175 8.89 -2.34 3.69
C ASN A 175 8.36 -3.73 4.12
N ILE A 176 9.22 -4.73 4.33
CA ILE A 176 8.81 -6.09 4.71
C ILE A 176 9.48 -6.47 6.02
N ILE A 177 8.66 -6.76 7.04
CA ILE A 177 9.14 -7.23 8.34
C ILE A 177 8.70 -8.68 8.55
N GLN A 178 9.65 -9.54 8.89
CA GLN A 178 9.34 -10.84 9.49
C GLN A 178 9.10 -10.65 10.99
N GLY A 179 7.86 -10.89 11.43
CA GLY A 179 7.46 -10.76 12.83
C GLY A 179 8.12 -11.80 13.73
N GLN A 180 8.61 -11.36 14.89
CA GLN A 180 9.44 -12.18 15.78
C GLN A 180 8.69 -13.38 16.42
N LYS A 181 7.37 -13.26 16.60
CA LYS A 181 6.56 -14.24 17.37
C LYS A 181 6.23 -15.53 16.61
N ASP A 182 5.94 -15.41 15.32
CA ASP A 182 5.42 -16.51 14.49
C ASP A 182 6.05 -16.58 13.09
N GLY A 183 7.00 -15.70 12.76
CA GLY A 183 7.65 -15.65 11.45
C GLY A 183 6.76 -15.14 10.31
N SER A 184 5.55 -14.63 10.61
CA SER A 184 4.65 -14.02 9.61
C SER A 184 5.31 -12.81 8.95
N LEU A 185 5.00 -12.60 7.67
CA LEU A 185 5.39 -11.37 6.97
C LEU A 185 4.36 -10.26 7.24
N TYR A 186 4.88 -9.06 7.51
CA TYR A 186 4.12 -7.81 7.55
C TYR A 186 4.59 -6.92 6.40
N LEU A 187 3.65 -6.34 5.66
CA LEU A 187 3.92 -5.38 4.59
C LEU A 187 3.60 -3.96 5.07
N LEU A 188 4.58 -3.07 4.93
CA LEU A 188 4.58 -1.68 5.40
C LEU A 188 4.57 -0.68 4.23
N ASP A 189 4.35 0.59 4.56
CA ASP A 189 4.40 1.75 3.67
C ASP A 189 3.42 1.68 2.47
N TRP A 190 2.15 1.88 2.79
CA TRP A 190 1.01 1.77 1.87
C TRP A 190 0.75 3.05 1.07
N GLU A 191 1.71 3.98 1.00
CA GLU A 191 1.57 5.27 0.30
C GLU A 191 1.32 5.07 -1.21
N SER A 192 2.05 4.14 -1.83
CA SER A 192 1.97 3.85 -3.28
C SER A 192 0.81 2.91 -3.67
N ALA A 193 0.09 2.35 -2.71
CA ALA A 193 -0.86 1.27 -2.97
C ALA A 193 -2.14 1.75 -3.67
N GLY A 194 -2.71 0.89 -4.52
CA GLY A 194 -3.90 1.21 -5.29
C GLY A 194 -4.38 0.09 -6.21
N TYR A 195 -5.39 0.36 -7.03
CA TYR A 195 -5.88 -0.58 -8.04
C TYR A 195 -5.32 -0.25 -9.43
N TYR A 196 -4.54 -1.16 -10.01
CA TYR A 196 -3.91 -1.00 -11.32
C TYR A 196 -3.83 -2.35 -12.04
N PRO A 197 -3.58 -2.40 -13.37
CA PRO A 197 -3.18 -3.63 -14.04
C PRO A 197 -1.94 -4.25 -13.38
N GLU A 198 -1.86 -5.59 -13.28
CA GLU A 198 -0.80 -6.32 -12.56
C GLU A 198 0.64 -6.00 -13.06
N SER A 199 0.76 -5.53 -14.30
CA SER A 199 1.97 -5.04 -14.95
C SER A 199 2.57 -3.80 -14.28
N PHE A 200 1.79 -3.01 -13.54
CA PHE A 200 2.29 -1.89 -12.76
C PHE A 200 3.20 -2.34 -11.62
N GLU A 201 2.93 -3.48 -10.99
CA GLU A 201 3.82 -4.03 -9.95
C GLU A 201 5.17 -4.44 -10.56
N LEU A 202 5.14 -5.06 -11.74
CA LEU A 202 6.34 -5.38 -12.53
C LEU A 202 7.08 -4.11 -13.00
N ALA A 203 6.37 -3.00 -13.23
CA ALA A 203 6.95 -1.71 -13.63
C ALA A 203 7.60 -0.99 -12.44
N GLY A 204 6.93 -0.93 -11.28
CA GLY A 204 7.48 -0.39 -10.04
C GLY A 204 8.76 -1.08 -9.60
N LEU A 205 8.80 -2.42 -9.66
CA LEU A 205 10.03 -3.21 -9.43
C LEU A 205 11.14 -2.95 -10.47
N GLY A 206 10.81 -2.33 -11.60
CA GLY A 206 11.77 -1.91 -12.63
C GLY A 206 12.29 -0.49 -12.49
N MET A 207 11.71 0.33 -11.60
CA MET A 207 12.07 1.73 -11.38
C MET A 207 13.19 1.84 -10.33
N THR A 208 14.40 1.46 -10.73
CA THR A 208 15.54 1.35 -9.81
C THR A 208 16.07 2.71 -9.35
N ASN A 209 16.42 2.86 -8.08
CA ASN A 209 17.06 4.04 -7.50
C ASN A 209 18.23 3.65 -6.56
N MET A 210 18.80 4.63 -5.85
CA MET A 210 19.97 4.40 -4.98
C MET A 210 19.74 3.44 -3.79
N HIS A 211 18.48 3.10 -3.50
CA HIS A 211 18.09 2.17 -2.42
C HIS A 211 17.63 0.80 -2.95
N THR A 212 17.62 0.58 -4.26
CA THR A 212 17.24 -0.71 -4.86
C THR A 212 18.25 -1.79 -4.49
N THR A 213 17.76 -2.92 -4.00
CA THR A 213 18.60 -4.06 -3.59
C THR A 213 18.53 -5.21 -4.58
N ARG A 214 19.28 -6.30 -4.33
CA ARG A 214 19.18 -7.55 -5.10
C ARG A 214 17.76 -8.16 -5.06
N PHE A 215 16.97 -7.90 -4.01
CA PHE A 215 15.61 -8.42 -3.84
C PHE A 215 14.67 -8.00 -4.98
N GLU A 216 14.65 -6.72 -5.32
CA GLU A 216 13.73 -6.17 -6.32
C GLU A 216 13.98 -6.79 -7.71
N TYR A 217 15.24 -7.03 -8.07
CA TYR A 217 15.59 -7.75 -9.31
C TYR A 217 15.08 -9.21 -9.29
N ILE A 218 15.35 -9.95 -8.20
CA ILE A 218 14.89 -11.33 -8.03
C ILE A 218 13.35 -11.40 -8.11
N LEU A 219 12.66 -10.50 -7.41
CA LEU A 219 11.20 -10.46 -7.39
C LEU A 219 10.64 -10.09 -8.76
N ARG A 220 11.24 -9.12 -9.48
CA ARG A 220 10.85 -8.76 -10.85
C ARG A 220 10.99 -9.94 -11.81
N GLU A 221 12.09 -10.69 -11.74
CA GLU A 221 12.28 -11.88 -12.59
C GLU A 221 11.26 -12.98 -12.29
N LYS A 222 11.00 -13.27 -11.01
CA LYS A 222 10.02 -14.30 -10.61
C LYS A 222 8.59 -13.88 -10.95
N LEU A 223 8.23 -12.62 -10.71
CA LEU A 223 6.93 -12.06 -11.09
C LEU A 223 6.74 -12.09 -12.60
N GLY A 224 7.73 -11.66 -13.39
CA GLY A 224 7.66 -11.74 -14.85
C GLY A 224 7.41 -13.17 -15.35
N LYS A 225 8.10 -14.17 -14.79
CA LYS A 225 7.85 -15.59 -15.08
C LYS A 225 6.45 -16.04 -14.67
N ASP A 226 5.93 -15.59 -13.52
CA ASP A 226 4.59 -15.92 -13.02
C ASP A 226 3.45 -15.27 -13.82
N LEU A 227 3.67 -14.08 -14.36
CA LEU A 227 2.76 -13.41 -15.28
C LEU A 227 2.78 -14.04 -16.69
N GLY A 228 3.66 -15.00 -16.95
CA GLY A 228 3.88 -15.56 -18.28
C GLY A 228 4.46 -14.54 -19.26
N ALA A 229 5.28 -13.60 -18.77
CA ALA A 229 5.71 -12.43 -19.52
C ALA A 229 6.38 -12.78 -20.86
N ASP A 230 5.68 -12.37 -21.92
CA ASP A 230 6.09 -12.42 -23.31
C ASP A 230 6.62 -11.05 -23.77
N ASP A 231 6.95 -10.93 -25.06
CA ASP A 231 7.41 -9.67 -25.65
C ASP A 231 6.40 -8.52 -25.48
N ALA A 232 5.08 -8.82 -25.45
CA ALA A 232 4.04 -7.83 -25.20
C ALA A 232 4.06 -7.34 -23.74
N THR A 233 4.17 -8.24 -22.76
CA THR A 233 4.28 -7.89 -21.33
C THR A 233 5.54 -7.09 -21.04
N PHE A 234 6.68 -7.46 -21.65
CA PHE A 234 7.91 -6.67 -21.57
C PHE A 234 7.81 -5.32 -22.31
N THR A 235 7.02 -5.22 -23.37
CA THR A 235 6.76 -3.96 -24.07
C THR A 235 5.90 -3.03 -23.21
N GLU A 236 4.81 -3.53 -22.62
CA GLU A 236 3.96 -2.78 -21.69
C GLU A 236 4.76 -2.26 -20.50
N ASN A 237 5.61 -3.11 -19.91
CA ASN A 237 6.52 -2.73 -18.83
C ASN A 237 7.49 -1.60 -19.22
N LYS A 238 8.07 -1.65 -20.44
CA LYS A 238 8.94 -0.57 -20.96
C LYS A 238 8.18 0.72 -21.22
N THR A 239 6.96 0.65 -21.77
CA THR A 239 6.09 1.81 -21.99
C THR A 239 5.74 2.48 -20.66
N MET A 240 5.40 1.71 -19.62
CA MET A 240 5.13 2.23 -18.27
C MET A 240 6.34 2.91 -17.64
N ILE A 241 7.53 2.28 -17.72
CA ILE A 241 8.77 2.86 -17.18
C ILE A 241 9.18 4.12 -17.96
N GLU A 242 9.02 4.16 -19.30
CA GLU A 242 9.26 5.39 -20.07
C GLU A 242 8.28 6.50 -19.69
N ALA A 243 7.00 6.18 -19.49
CA ALA A 243 5.98 7.13 -19.09
C ALA A 243 6.26 7.72 -17.69
N TRP A 244 6.71 6.89 -16.74
CA TRP A 244 7.16 7.33 -15.41
C TRP A 244 8.42 8.21 -15.49
N LEU A 245 9.47 7.78 -16.22
CA LEU A 245 10.70 8.57 -16.42
C LEU A 245 10.45 9.96 -17.03
N ARG A 246 9.36 10.11 -17.79
CA ARG A 246 8.92 11.36 -18.42
C ARG A 246 7.82 12.09 -17.64
N GLY A 247 7.49 11.63 -16.42
CA GLY A 247 6.58 12.29 -15.49
C GLY A 247 7.14 13.56 -14.85
N ASP A 248 8.40 13.93 -15.13
CA ASP A 248 9.21 14.85 -14.34
C ASP A 248 10.17 15.68 -15.25
N ARG A 249 10.64 16.91 -14.96
CA ARG A 249 10.38 17.86 -13.85
C ARG A 249 9.80 19.22 -14.29
N THR A 250 9.64 19.46 -15.60
CA THR A 250 9.61 20.84 -16.14
C THR A 250 8.53 21.17 -17.17
N TYR A 251 7.78 20.20 -17.71
CA TYR A 251 6.95 20.43 -18.91
C TYR A 251 5.46 20.08 -18.82
N PHE A 252 5.03 19.34 -17.81
CA PHE A 252 3.61 19.03 -17.62
C PHE A 252 3.07 19.71 -16.38
N LYS A 253 1.95 20.44 -16.54
CA LYS A 253 1.17 20.90 -15.40
C LYS A 253 0.53 19.68 -14.73
N PRO A 254 0.46 19.62 -13.39
CA PRO A 254 -0.36 18.62 -12.70
C PRO A 254 -1.77 18.59 -13.28
N THR A 255 -2.36 17.40 -13.35
CA THR A 255 -3.77 17.29 -13.75
C THR A 255 -4.60 18.00 -12.70
N GLU A 256 -5.50 18.92 -13.09
CA GLU A 256 -6.36 19.59 -12.12
C GLU A 256 -7.13 18.54 -11.30
N ILE A 257 -7.03 18.63 -9.98
CA ILE A 257 -7.62 17.68 -9.04
C ILE A 257 -9.14 17.89 -9.04
N SER A 258 -9.82 17.27 -10.00
CA SER A 258 -11.27 17.33 -10.11
C SER A 258 -11.92 16.40 -9.07
N ASN A 259 -12.32 17.01 -7.96
CA ASN A 259 -13.10 16.43 -6.86
C ASN A 259 -12.37 15.34 -6.04
N ARG A 260 -12.51 15.42 -4.71
CA ARG A 260 -12.25 14.24 -3.86
C ARG A 260 -13.31 13.18 -4.19
N PRO A 261 -12.95 11.88 -4.25
CA PRO A 261 -13.93 10.82 -4.40
C PRO A 261 -14.92 10.83 -3.22
N PRO A 262 -16.14 10.29 -3.40
CA PRO A 262 -17.05 10.04 -2.28
C PRO A 262 -16.40 9.10 -1.24
N PRO A 263 -16.84 9.12 0.02
CA PRO A 263 -16.29 8.25 1.05
C PRO A 263 -16.33 6.77 0.65
N PHE A 264 -15.19 6.08 0.79
CA PHE A 264 -15.07 4.66 0.44
C PHE A 264 -15.85 3.77 1.42
N ASP A 265 -16.95 3.19 0.95
CA ASP A 265 -17.71 2.17 1.69
C ASP A 265 -16.97 0.82 1.61
N ILE A 266 -16.18 0.57 2.66
CA ILE A 266 -15.43 -0.68 2.81
C ILE A 266 -16.33 -1.91 2.99
N THR A 267 -17.55 -1.74 3.52
CA THR A 267 -18.48 -2.86 3.72
C THR A 267 -19.06 -3.30 2.39
N ALA A 268 -19.49 -2.34 1.55
CA ALA A 268 -19.91 -2.61 0.19
C ALA A 268 -18.77 -3.19 -0.66
N TYR A 269 -17.54 -2.68 -0.50
CA TYR A 269 -16.34 -3.22 -1.15
C TYR A 269 -16.05 -4.68 -0.76
N MET A 270 -16.15 -5.02 0.53
CA MET A 270 -15.92 -6.39 0.99
C MET A 270 -17.04 -7.32 0.52
N ALA A 271 -18.29 -6.86 0.52
CA ALA A 271 -19.44 -7.63 0.05
C ALA A 271 -19.31 -8.00 -1.44
N ARG A 272 -19.05 -7.02 -2.32
CA ARG A 272 -18.96 -7.25 -3.78
C ARG A 272 -17.78 -8.16 -4.18
N ASN A 273 -16.69 -8.14 -3.42
CA ASN A 273 -15.50 -8.95 -3.66
C ASN A 273 -15.51 -10.31 -2.91
N GLY A 274 -16.59 -10.64 -2.18
CA GLY A 274 -16.66 -11.89 -1.42
C GLY A 274 -15.70 -11.98 -0.23
N LEU A 275 -15.20 -10.83 0.27
CA LEU A 275 -14.22 -10.73 1.36
C LEU A 275 -14.87 -10.67 2.75
N LEU A 276 -16.20 -10.61 2.84
CA LEU A 276 -16.91 -10.73 4.10
C LEU A 276 -16.76 -12.16 4.64
N SER A 277 -16.22 -12.29 5.86
CA SER A 277 -16.10 -13.59 6.51
C SER A 277 -17.48 -14.23 6.73
N THR A 278 -17.67 -15.44 6.21
CA THR A 278 -18.89 -16.26 6.42
C THR A 278 -19.00 -16.82 7.84
N LYS A 279 -18.19 -16.34 8.79
CA LYS A 279 -18.31 -16.64 10.22
C LYS A 279 -19.55 -15.93 10.79
N THR A 280 -20.70 -16.56 10.60
CA THR A 280 -21.90 -16.32 11.41
C THR A 280 -21.48 -16.30 12.89
N PRO A 281 -21.84 -15.27 13.68
CA PRO A 281 -21.63 -15.31 15.12
C PRO A 281 -22.33 -16.54 15.67
N ALA A 282 -21.61 -17.38 16.43
CA ALA A 282 -22.26 -18.48 17.14
C ALA A 282 -23.38 -17.88 18.02
N PRO A 283 -24.61 -18.43 17.99
CA PRO A 283 -25.72 -17.87 18.75
C PRO A 283 -25.33 -17.80 20.23
N ALA A 284 -25.51 -16.62 20.82
CA ALA A 284 -25.12 -16.36 22.20
C ALA A 284 -25.76 -17.41 23.12
N GLN A 285 -24.94 -18.10 23.92
CA GLN A 285 -25.49 -19.04 24.89
C GLN A 285 -26.34 -18.26 25.90
N PRO A 286 -27.56 -18.76 26.23
CA PRO A 286 -28.43 -18.06 27.16
C PRO A 286 -27.78 -17.96 28.53
N SER A 287 -27.77 -16.76 29.10
CA SER A 287 -27.20 -16.50 30.42
C SER A 287 -27.90 -17.38 31.49
N PRO A 288 -27.14 -17.95 32.45
CA PRO A 288 -27.73 -18.80 33.47
C PRO A 288 -28.72 -18.00 34.32
N THR A 289 -29.96 -18.48 34.36
CA THR A 289 -31.04 -17.84 35.11
C THR A 289 -30.73 -17.91 36.60
N ALA A 290 -30.75 -16.77 37.29
CA ALA A 290 -30.55 -16.74 38.74
C ALA A 290 -31.66 -17.54 39.45
N GLN A 291 -31.30 -18.67 40.04
CA GLN A 291 -32.20 -19.38 40.96
C GLN A 291 -32.24 -18.63 42.28
N VAL A 292 -33.37 -17.97 42.54
CA VAL A 292 -33.70 -17.45 43.87
C VAL A 292 -33.99 -18.63 44.79
N ARG A 293 -33.32 -18.66 45.94
CA ARG A 293 -33.69 -19.40 47.15
C ARG A 293 -33.42 -18.51 48.35
#